data_AF-A0AB73SXR1-F1
#
_entry.id   AF-A0AB73SXR1-F1
#
_cell.length_a   1.000
_cell.length_b   1.000
_cell.length_c   1.000
_cell.angle_alpha   90.00
_cell.angle_beta   90.00
_cell.angle_gamma   90.00
#
_symmetry.space_group_name_H-M   'P 1'
#
loop_
_entity.id
_entity.type
_entity.pdbx_description
1 polymer ?
#
loop_
_entity_poly.entity_id
_entity_poly.type
_entity_poly.pdbx_seq_one_letter_code
_entity_poly.pdbx_strand_id
1 'polypeptide(L)'
;MKKSKLWICMAMSVCMLAGCGGFSPDETGVSVAKNGAVKSVAIENLDKDYYKEDELKNMIDSSVSEYNQGGEKVKMDGFEVKDKKATLTLEFTSSADYAAFNNVTFFTGTVSEAKSAGYDFNEEFLAVEKGKAKSAADTGTVELSGNYKVVILEEPMLVEVPGNIVYVSSNIEVTGKKEARMKAQEQKGAAESPETQQSQASTEASTGETLAVPVISGVTQTEAGSGSDKPQLGYIVYE
;
A
#
# COMPACT_ATOMS: atom_id res chain seq x y z
N MET A 1 -43.56 13.98 -22.55
CA MET A 1 -42.85 12.73 -22.89
C MET A 1 -41.39 13.06 -23.12
N LYS A 2 -40.54 12.31 -22.40
CA LYS A 2 -39.07 12.21 -22.28
C LYS A 2 -38.17 13.05 -23.19
N LYS A 3 -37.31 13.87 -22.53
CA LYS A 3 -36.18 14.63 -23.10
C LYS A 3 -34.98 13.70 -23.30
N SER A 4 -34.41 13.65 -24.51
CA SER A 4 -33.22 12.84 -24.82
C SER A 4 -31.96 13.48 -24.24
N LYS A 5 -31.25 12.76 -23.37
CA LYS A 5 -29.85 13.08 -23.03
C LYS A 5 -28.96 12.17 -23.86
N LEU A 6 -28.32 12.75 -24.86
CA LEU A 6 -27.22 12.19 -25.63
C LEU A 6 -26.03 12.01 -24.68
N TRP A 7 -25.77 10.79 -24.24
CA TRP A 7 -24.57 10.46 -23.49
C TRP A 7 -23.43 10.18 -24.48
N ILE A 8 -22.35 10.94 -24.31
CA ILE A 8 -21.05 10.77 -24.94
C ILE A 8 -20.56 9.34 -24.69
N CYS A 9 -20.47 8.55 -25.75
CA CYS A 9 -19.66 7.34 -25.76
C CYS A 9 -18.22 7.78 -26.00
N MET A 10 -17.48 8.04 -24.93
CA MET A 10 -16.03 8.18 -24.98
C MET A 10 -15.47 6.83 -25.42
N ALA A 11 -14.91 6.81 -26.63
CA ALA A 11 -14.20 5.67 -27.19
C ALA A 11 -13.00 5.35 -26.29
N MET A 12 -13.20 4.41 -25.35
CA MET A 12 -12.14 3.86 -24.52
C MET A 12 -11.36 2.89 -25.41
N SER A 13 -10.23 3.39 -25.90
CA SER A 13 -9.29 2.65 -26.74
C SER A 13 -8.91 1.34 -26.06
N VAL A 14 -9.10 0.26 -26.79
CA VAL A 14 -8.59 -1.07 -26.48
C VAL A 14 -7.07 -1.01 -26.36
N CYS A 15 -6.57 -1.28 -25.15
CA CYS A 15 -5.27 -1.90 -24.92
C CYS A 15 -5.50 -3.11 -24.01
N MET A 16 -6.18 -4.13 -24.54
CA MET A 16 -6.08 -5.49 -24.00
C MET A 16 -4.68 -6.03 -24.33
N LEU A 17 -3.70 -5.68 -23.49
CA LEU A 17 -2.39 -6.32 -23.49
C LEU A 17 -2.38 -7.34 -22.34
N ALA A 18 -2.23 -8.60 -22.75
CA ALA A 18 -2.17 -9.83 -21.98
C ALA A 18 -1.63 -9.73 -20.54
N GLY A 19 -2.46 -10.18 -19.59
CA GLY A 19 -2.08 -10.57 -18.23
C GLY A 19 -3.20 -11.40 -17.62
N CYS A 20 -3.34 -12.67 -18.02
CA CYS A 20 -4.30 -13.59 -17.41
C CYS A 20 -3.77 -13.98 -16.02
N GLY A 21 -4.25 -13.25 -15.01
CA GLY A 21 -3.83 -13.28 -13.61
C GLY A 21 -3.90 -11.87 -13.07
N GLY A 22 -5.10 -11.30 -12.96
CA GLY A 22 -5.27 -9.98 -12.36
C GLY A 22 -5.01 -10.07 -10.86
N PHE A 23 -4.14 -9.22 -10.33
CA PHE A 23 -3.96 -9.09 -8.88
C PHE A 23 -5.27 -8.58 -8.27
N SER A 24 -5.98 -9.47 -7.58
CA SER A 24 -7.28 -9.24 -6.96
C SER A 24 -7.36 -10.03 -5.65
N PRO A 25 -6.54 -9.66 -4.63
CA PRO A 25 -6.52 -10.34 -3.35
C PRO A 25 -7.81 -10.14 -2.55
N ASP A 26 -8.09 -11.05 -1.63
CA ASP A 26 -9.22 -10.95 -0.70
C ASP A 26 -8.89 -10.09 0.55
N GLU A 27 -7.65 -9.60 0.65
CA GLU A 27 -7.08 -8.76 1.72
C GLU A 27 -6.28 -7.59 1.14
N THR A 28 -5.88 -6.63 1.98
CA THR A 28 -5.01 -5.51 1.56
C THR A 28 -3.66 -6.01 1.05
N GLY A 29 -3.25 -5.54 -0.12
CA GLY A 29 -2.01 -5.95 -0.73
C GLY A 29 -1.58 -5.11 -1.93
N VAL A 30 -0.36 -5.39 -2.39
CA VAL A 30 0.26 -4.78 -3.57
C VAL A 30 0.84 -5.84 -4.50
N SER A 31 0.79 -5.57 -5.81
CA SER A 31 1.53 -6.31 -6.83
C SER A 31 2.54 -5.39 -7.51
N VAL A 32 3.78 -5.85 -7.60
CA VAL A 32 4.90 -5.15 -8.22
C VAL A 32 5.16 -5.72 -9.61
N ALA A 33 5.07 -4.88 -10.63
CA ALA A 33 5.39 -5.26 -12.01
C ALA A 33 6.91 -5.20 -12.28
N LYS A 34 7.36 -5.90 -13.33
CA LYS A 34 8.78 -5.92 -13.75
C LYS A 34 9.38 -4.54 -14.05
N ASN A 35 8.54 -3.59 -14.46
CA ASN A 35 8.94 -2.21 -14.73
C ASN A 35 8.89 -1.30 -13.50
N GLY A 36 8.59 -1.84 -12.31
CA GLY A 36 8.49 -1.10 -11.05
C GLY A 36 7.12 -0.46 -10.79
N ALA A 37 6.16 -0.57 -11.72
CA ALA A 37 4.79 -0.11 -11.48
C ALA A 37 4.13 -0.95 -10.36
N VAL A 38 3.26 -0.33 -9.58
CA VAL A 38 2.59 -0.97 -8.44
C VAL A 38 1.09 -0.90 -8.62
N LYS A 39 0.39 -2.02 -8.42
CA LYS A 39 -1.06 -2.05 -8.23
C LYS A 39 -1.35 -2.30 -6.76
N SER A 40 -2.05 -1.40 -6.10
CA SER A 40 -2.50 -1.59 -4.72
C SER A 40 -3.98 -1.92 -4.67
N VAL A 41 -4.34 -2.77 -3.73
CA VAL A 41 -5.72 -3.07 -3.34
C VAL A 41 -5.80 -2.87 -1.83
N ALA A 42 -6.56 -1.87 -1.38
CA ALA A 42 -6.83 -1.62 0.03
C ALA A 42 -8.25 -2.08 0.36
N ILE A 43 -8.39 -2.89 1.41
CA ILE A 43 -9.66 -3.45 1.87
C ILE A 43 -9.88 -3.06 3.32
N GLU A 44 -10.98 -2.38 3.59
CA GLU A 44 -11.30 -1.84 4.92
C GLU A 44 -12.75 -2.12 5.31
N ASN A 45 -12.98 -2.46 6.58
CA ASN A 45 -14.33 -2.58 7.13
C ASN A 45 -14.81 -1.21 7.65
N LEU A 46 -15.92 -0.75 7.11
CA LEU A 46 -16.63 0.45 7.53
C LEU A 46 -17.60 0.11 8.67
N ASP A 47 -17.05 -0.15 9.85
CA ASP A 47 -17.83 -0.50 11.05
C ASP A 47 -18.70 0.65 11.57
N LYS A 48 -18.48 1.86 11.04
CA LYS A 48 -19.21 3.07 11.41
C LYS A 48 -20.08 3.55 10.26
N ASP A 49 -21.37 3.74 10.55
CA ASP A 49 -22.36 4.15 9.54
C ASP A 49 -22.22 5.63 9.09
N TYR A 50 -21.27 6.39 9.64
CA TYR A 50 -21.04 7.78 9.21
C TYR A 50 -20.22 7.88 7.91
N TYR A 51 -19.59 6.80 7.45
CA TYR A 51 -18.87 6.79 6.18
C TYR A 51 -19.84 6.70 5.01
N LYS A 52 -19.90 7.75 4.19
CA LYS A 52 -20.65 7.75 2.93
C LYS A 52 -19.72 7.46 1.77
N GLU A 53 -20.13 6.52 0.91
CA GLU A 53 -19.36 6.11 -0.27
C GLU A 53 -18.97 7.30 -1.16
N ASP A 54 -19.90 8.20 -1.47
CA ASP A 54 -19.63 9.38 -2.29
C ASP A 54 -18.59 10.33 -1.65
N GLU A 55 -18.62 10.49 -0.32
CA GLU A 55 -17.68 11.35 0.41
C GLU A 55 -16.28 10.73 0.41
N LEU A 56 -16.18 9.42 0.63
CA LEU A 56 -14.92 8.66 0.52
C LEU A 56 -14.35 8.75 -0.89
N LYS A 57 -15.19 8.53 -1.91
CA LYS A 57 -14.75 8.58 -3.30
C LYS A 57 -14.26 9.97 -3.68
N ASN A 58 -14.97 11.03 -3.32
CA ASN A 58 -14.58 12.40 -3.61
C ASN A 58 -13.25 12.77 -2.95
N MET A 59 -13.00 12.26 -1.75
CA MET A 59 -11.72 12.42 -1.07
C MET A 59 -10.60 11.73 -1.85
N ILE A 60 -10.79 10.46 -2.22
CA ILE A 60 -9.80 9.70 -3.01
C ILE A 60 -9.51 10.39 -4.34
N ASP A 61 -10.54 10.83 -5.06
CA ASP A 61 -10.41 11.58 -6.31
C ASP A 61 -9.59 12.86 -6.12
N SER A 62 -9.83 13.58 -5.01
CA SER A 62 -9.10 14.80 -4.68
C SER A 62 -7.63 14.52 -4.41
N SER A 63 -7.30 13.50 -3.60
CA SER A 63 -5.92 13.11 -3.32
C SER A 63 -5.17 12.66 -4.58
N VAL A 64 -5.80 11.86 -5.43
CA VAL A 64 -5.21 11.45 -6.73
C VAL A 64 -4.99 12.66 -7.63
N SER A 65 -5.96 13.57 -7.71
CA SER A 65 -5.83 14.78 -8.53
C SER A 65 -4.74 15.71 -8.02
N GLU A 66 -4.59 15.85 -6.70
CA GLU A 66 -3.56 16.68 -6.09
C GLU A 66 -2.16 16.12 -6.34
N TYR A 67 -1.96 14.82 -6.11
CA TYR A 67 -0.68 14.17 -6.36
C TYR A 67 -0.26 14.25 -7.84
N ASN A 68 -1.23 14.17 -8.76
CA ASN A 68 -0.98 14.21 -10.20
C ASN A 68 -0.76 15.61 -10.79
N GLN A 69 -0.71 16.68 -9.99
CA GLN A 69 -0.47 18.05 -10.51
C GLN A 69 0.86 18.17 -11.29
N GLY A 70 1.85 17.33 -10.97
CA GLY A 70 3.15 17.26 -11.66
C GLY A 70 3.23 16.25 -12.82
N GLY A 71 2.14 15.55 -13.13
CA GLY A 71 2.07 14.49 -14.14
C GLY A 71 1.23 13.30 -13.66
N GLU A 72 0.70 12.52 -14.61
CA GLU A 72 -0.11 11.33 -14.29
C GLU A 72 0.78 10.21 -13.73
N LYS A 73 0.71 10.01 -12.41
CA LYS A 73 1.52 9.06 -11.63
C LYS A 73 0.71 8.04 -10.87
N VAL A 74 -0.50 8.41 -10.47
CA VAL A 74 -1.47 7.56 -9.76
C VAL A 74 -2.78 7.55 -10.51
N LYS A 75 -3.40 6.38 -10.65
CA LYS A 75 -4.71 6.23 -11.29
C LYS A 75 -5.60 5.39 -10.39
N MET A 76 -6.82 5.84 -10.13
CA MET A 76 -7.83 5.00 -9.51
C MET A 76 -8.43 4.06 -10.55
N ASP A 77 -8.23 2.75 -10.33
CA ASP A 77 -8.76 1.69 -11.20
C ASP A 77 -10.15 1.24 -10.72
N GLY A 78 -10.41 1.30 -9.41
CA GLY A 78 -11.72 0.97 -8.84
C GLY A 78 -11.90 1.43 -7.40
N PHE A 79 -13.14 1.75 -7.05
CA PHE A 79 -13.58 1.97 -5.67
C PHE A 79 -15.00 1.41 -5.53
N GLU A 80 -15.23 0.55 -4.54
CA GLU A 80 -16.53 -0.06 -4.25
C GLU A 80 -16.73 -0.17 -2.75
N VAL A 81 -17.96 0.07 -2.29
CA VAL A 81 -18.40 -0.27 -0.93
C VAL A 81 -19.48 -1.33 -1.02
N LYS A 82 -19.22 -2.51 -0.47
CA LYS A 82 -20.17 -3.63 -0.45
C LYS A 82 -20.17 -4.30 0.90
N ASP A 83 -21.36 -4.54 1.46
CA ASP A 83 -21.51 -5.22 2.76
C ASP A 83 -20.66 -4.59 3.88
N LYS A 84 -20.62 -3.24 3.92
CA LYS A 84 -19.75 -2.44 4.81
C LYS A 84 -18.25 -2.66 4.63
N LYS A 85 -17.80 -3.28 3.54
CA LYS A 85 -16.39 -3.40 3.16
C LYS A 85 -16.09 -2.47 1.99
N ALA A 86 -15.20 -1.51 2.20
CA ALA A 86 -14.64 -0.68 1.16
C ALA A 86 -13.47 -1.41 0.49
N THR A 87 -13.41 -1.37 -0.84
CA THR A 87 -12.28 -1.86 -1.63
C THR A 87 -11.82 -0.76 -2.58
N LEU A 88 -10.57 -0.34 -2.44
CA LEU A 88 -9.94 0.68 -3.28
C LEU A 88 -8.80 0.04 -4.07
N THR A 89 -8.79 0.25 -5.38
CA THR A 89 -7.71 -0.17 -6.28
C THR A 89 -7.04 1.03 -6.92
N LEU A 90 -5.75 1.19 -6.69
CA LEU A 90 -4.92 2.24 -7.30
C LEU A 90 -3.77 1.64 -8.10
N GLU A 91 -3.37 2.32 -9.18
CA GLU A 91 -2.22 1.99 -10.02
C GLU A 91 -1.21 3.13 -9.96
N PHE A 92 0.04 2.79 -9.66
CA PHE A 92 1.15 3.73 -9.51
C PHE A 92 2.20 3.46 -10.59
N THR A 93 2.79 4.53 -11.15
CA THR A 93 3.83 4.38 -12.18
C THR A 93 5.14 3.82 -11.62
N SER A 94 5.37 3.93 -10.31
CA SER A 94 6.55 3.39 -9.63
C SER A 94 6.30 3.07 -8.16
N SER A 95 7.17 2.28 -7.55
CA SER A 95 7.17 2.07 -6.09
C SER A 95 7.43 3.34 -5.29
N ALA A 96 8.21 4.28 -5.85
CA ALA A 96 8.46 5.58 -5.23
C ALA A 96 7.17 6.43 -5.20
N ASP A 97 6.34 6.36 -6.24
CA ASP A 97 5.03 7.02 -6.25
C ASP A 97 4.08 6.40 -5.22
N TYR A 98 4.07 5.07 -5.08
CA TYR A 98 3.32 4.38 -4.03
C TYR A 98 3.76 4.84 -2.64
N ALA A 99 5.06 4.82 -2.36
CA ALA A 99 5.62 5.24 -1.08
C ALA A 99 5.26 6.69 -0.74
N ALA A 100 5.42 7.60 -1.70
CA ALA A 100 5.16 9.03 -1.50
C ALA A 100 3.67 9.34 -1.34
N PHE A 101 2.80 8.72 -2.14
CA PHE A 101 1.35 8.94 -2.07
C PHE A 101 0.75 8.46 -0.73
N ASN A 102 1.19 7.30 -0.25
CA ASN A 102 0.67 6.72 1.00
C ASN A 102 1.46 7.17 2.24
N ASN A 103 2.59 7.87 2.06
CA ASN A 103 3.50 8.30 3.13
C ASN A 103 4.06 7.11 3.96
N VAL A 104 4.57 6.09 3.28
CA VAL A 104 5.06 4.83 3.89
C VAL A 104 6.43 4.46 3.35
N THR A 105 7.18 3.65 4.10
CA THR A 105 8.37 3.00 3.56
C THR A 105 7.95 1.87 2.61
N PHE A 106 8.23 2.05 1.32
CA PHE A 106 8.08 1.01 0.31
C PHE A 106 9.15 1.15 -0.77
N PHE A 107 10.13 0.25 -0.78
CA PHE A 107 11.26 0.26 -1.70
C PHE A 107 11.22 -0.95 -2.62
N THR A 108 11.52 -0.72 -3.91
CA THR A 108 11.81 -1.80 -4.86
C THR A 108 13.10 -1.49 -5.60
N GLY A 109 13.94 -2.51 -5.78
CA GLY A 109 15.24 -2.35 -6.42
C GLY A 109 16.06 -3.63 -6.32
N THR A 110 17.34 -3.57 -6.69
CA THR A 110 18.30 -4.62 -6.37
C THR A 110 18.69 -4.58 -4.89
N VAL A 111 19.20 -5.70 -4.37
CA VAL A 111 19.83 -5.73 -3.03
C VAL A 111 20.97 -4.69 -2.93
N SER A 112 21.74 -4.49 -3.99
CA SER A 112 22.81 -3.48 -4.01
C SER A 112 22.29 -2.04 -3.96
N GLU A 113 21.20 -1.73 -4.65
CA GLU A 113 20.54 -0.42 -4.59
C GLU A 113 19.94 -0.17 -3.21
N ALA A 114 19.29 -1.18 -2.60
CA ALA A 114 18.77 -1.08 -1.23
C ALA A 114 19.88 -0.74 -0.21
N LYS A 115 21.02 -1.44 -0.28
CA LYS A 115 22.17 -1.15 0.59
C LYS A 115 22.71 0.25 0.38
N SER A 116 22.75 0.71 -0.88
CA SER A 116 23.20 2.06 -1.23
C SER A 116 22.21 3.13 -0.76
N ALA A 117 20.92 2.80 -0.68
CA ALA A 117 19.86 3.63 -0.09
C ALA A 117 19.85 3.61 1.45
N GLY A 118 20.73 2.82 2.09
CA GLY A 118 20.90 2.78 3.53
C GLY A 118 20.06 1.72 4.25
N TYR A 119 19.40 0.82 3.53
CA TYR A 119 18.78 -0.34 4.14
C TYR A 119 19.85 -1.36 4.51
N ASP A 120 19.96 -1.68 5.80
CA ASP A 120 20.74 -2.81 6.24
C ASP A 120 19.92 -4.10 6.20
N PHE A 121 20.62 -5.24 6.14
CA PHE A 121 20.04 -6.57 6.09
C PHE A 121 20.34 -7.32 7.40
N ASN A 122 20.51 -6.59 8.52
CA ASN A 122 20.88 -7.17 9.82
C ASN A 122 19.69 -7.82 10.54
N GLU A 123 18.82 -8.50 9.80
CA GLU A 123 17.72 -9.29 10.34
C GLU A 123 17.93 -10.77 10.00
N GLU A 124 17.16 -11.64 10.63
CA GLU A 124 17.15 -13.06 10.27
C GLU A 124 16.40 -13.26 8.96
N PHE A 125 17.06 -13.88 7.98
CA PHE A 125 16.46 -14.27 6.71
C PHE A 125 16.18 -15.77 6.66
N LEU A 126 15.11 -16.16 5.99
CA LEU A 126 14.77 -17.53 5.67
C LEU A 126 14.95 -17.78 4.18
N ALA A 127 15.59 -18.89 3.82
CA ALA A 127 15.64 -19.33 2.43
C ALA A 127 14.25 -19.81 1.97
N VAL A 128 13.90 -19.54 0.71
CA VAL A 128 12.63 -19.93 0.12
C VAL A 128 12.89 -20.89 -1.03
N GLU A 129 12.31 -22.09 -0.94
CA GLU A 129 12.40 -23.10 -1.98
C GLU A 129 11.01 -23.59 -2.38
N LYS A 130 10.72 -23.53 -3.69
CA LYS A 130 9.44 -23.99 -4.25
C LYS A 130 8.23 -23.31 -3.58
N GLY A 131 8.36 -22.03 -3.22
CA GLY A 131 7.30 -21.23 -2.59
C GLY A 131 7.04 -21.59 -1.13
N LYS A 132 8.04 -22.09 -0.41
CA LYS A 132 7.96 -22.38 1.03
C LYS A 132 9.22 -21.92 1.73
N ALA A 133 9.08 -21.20 2.83
CA ALA A 133 10.19 -20.87 3.71
C ALA A 133 10.83 -22.16 4.28
N LYS A 134 12.15 -22.14 4.43
CA LYS A 134 13.00 -23.23 4.90
C LYS A 134 13.79 -22.80 6.14
N SER A 135 15.03 -23.24 6.26
CA SER A 135 15.94 -22.86 7.33
C SER A 135 16.36 -21.39 7.20
N ALA A 136 16.91 -20.88 8.29
CA ALA A 136 17.66 -19.63 8.27
C ALA A 136 18.72 -19.65 7.16
N ALA A 137 18.82 -18.52 6.46
CA ALA A 137 19.83 -18.24 5.46
C ALA A 137 20.94 -17.41 6.10
N ASP A 138 22.17 -17.62 5.64
CA ASP A 138 23.29 -16.76 5.99
C ASP A 138 23.07 -15.37 5.37
N THR A 139 23.04 -14.32 6.20
CA THR A 139 22.82 -12.94 5.75
C THR A 139 23.85 -12.52 4.70
N GLY A 140 25.11 -12.94 4.82
CA GLY A 140 26.13 -12.69 3.81
C GLY A 140 25.77 -13.25 2.44
N THR A 141 25.11 -14.40 2.38
CA THR A 141 24.59 -14.99 1.12
C THR A 141 23.48 -14.13 0.51
N VAL A 142 22.58 -13.59 1.34
CA VAL A 142 21.53 -12.67 0.88
C VAL A 142 22.15 -11.37 0.33
N GLU A 143 23.12 -10.80 1.04
CA GLU A 143 23.80 -9.57 0.63
C GLU A 143 24.64 -9.74 -0.66
N LEU A 144 25.25 -10.91 -0.85
CA LEU A 144 26.01 -11.25 -2.06
C LEU A 144 25.12 -11.49 -3.28
N SER A 145 23.80 -11.59 -3.08
CA SER A 145 22.82 -11.73 -4.15
C SER A 145 22.53 -10.40 -4.86
N GLY A 146 23.54 -9.55 -5.07
CA GLY A 146 23.38 -8.14 -5.48
C GLY A 146 22.57 -7.88 -6.76
N ASN A 147 22.38 -8.88 -7.63
CA ASN A 147 21.53 -8.78 -8.82
C ASN A 147 20.07 -9.17 -8.57
N TYR A 148 19.78 -9.91 -7.49
CA TYR A 148 18.42 -10.17 -7.06
C TYR A 148 17.74 -8.88 -6.66
N LYS A 149 16.43 -8.87 -6.84
CA LYS A 149 15.57 -7.76 -6.50
C LYS A 149 15.02 -7.95 -5.10
N VAL A 150 14.62 -6.85 -4.48
CA VAL A 150 14.04 -6.80 -3.14
C VAL A 150 12.85 -5.86 -3.12
N VAL A 151 11.79 -6.27 -2.43
CA VAL A 151 10.76 -5.36 -1.89
C VAL A 151 11.04 -5.18 -0.41
N ILE A 152 11.10 -3.92 0.04
CA ILE A 152 11.18 -3.57 1.47
C ILE A 152 9.94 -2.77 1.82
N LEU A 153 9.23 -3.16 2.87
CA LEU A 153 7.95 -2.60 3.25
C LEU A 153 7.84 -2.41 4.77
N GLU A 154 7.09 -1.40 5.19
CA GLU A 154 6.83 -1.11 6.60
C GLU A 154 5.48 -1.64 7.09
N GLU A 155 4.48 -1.64 6.21
CA GLU A 155 3.11 -1.97 6.61
C GLU A 155 2.76 -3.45 6.39
N PRO A 156 1.95 -4.04 7.28
CA PRO A 156 1.40 -5.38 7.10
C PRO A 156 0.50 -5.46 5.86
N MET A 157 0.91 -6.22 4.85
CA MET A 157 0.13 -6.43 3.64
C MET A 157 0.57 -7.68 2.90
N LEU A 158 -0.25 -8.12 1.94
CA LEU A 158 0.15 -9.09 0.93
C LEU A 158 1.01 -8.41 -0.14
N VAL A 159 2.06 -9.08 -0.61
CA VAL A 159 2.93 -8.59 -1.68
C VAL A 159 3.10 -9.67 -2.74
N GLU A 160 2.71 -9.36 -3.97
CA GLU A 160 3.06 -10.13 -5.16
C GLU A 160 4.27 -9.48 -5.86
N VAL A 161 5.31 -10.27 -6.15
CA VAL A 161 6.54 -9.85 -6.85
C VAL A 161 6.64 -10.50 -8.24
N PRO A 162 7.39 -9.92 -9.20
CA PRO A 162 7.41 -10.43 -10.57
C PRO A 162 8.23 -11.73 -10.75
N GLY A 163 9.15 -12.02 -9.82
CA GLY A 163 10.05 -13.17 -9.82
C GLY A 163 9.74 -14.21 -8.74
N ASN A 164 10.50 -15.31 -8.70
CA ASN A 164 10.36 -16.27 -7.61
C ASN A 164 11.03 -15.72 -6.35
N ILE A 165 10.34 -15.79 -5.22
CA ILE A 165 10.90 -15.44 -3.92
C ILE A 165 11.96 -16.47 -3.54
N VAL A 166 13.13 -15.98 -3.13
CA VAL A 166 14.31 -16.78 -2.75
C VAL A 166 14.73 -16.55 -1.30
N TYR A 167 14.49 -15.36 -0.76
CA TYR A 167 14.70 -15.07 0.67
C TYR A 167 13.61 -14.15 1.19
N VAL A 168 13.26 -14.31 2.47
CA VAL A 168 12.39 -13.38 3.17
C VAL A 168 12.92 -13.12 4.58
N SER A 169 12.67 -11.93 5.15
CA SER A 169 12.91 -11.69 6.57
C SER A 169 11.95 -12.53 7.44
N SER A 170 12.31 -12.78 8.70
CA SER A 170 11.56 -13.67 9.60
C SER A 170 10.13 -13.22 9.92
N ASN A 171 9.81 -11.93 9.75
CA ASN A 171 8.47 -11.35 9.90
C ASN A 171 7.57 -11.51 8.65
N ILE A 172 8.06 -12.13 7.58
CA ILE A 172 7.33 -12.37 6.34
C ILE A 172 6.92 -13.85 6.23
N GLU A 173 5.64 -14.09 5.96
CA GLU A 173 5.11 -15.41 5.61
C GLU A 173 5.05 -15.60 4.09
N VAL A 174 5.70 -16.65 3.58
CA VAL A 174 5.60 -17.02 2.15
C VAL A 174 4.27 -17.73 1.89
N THR A 175 3.40 -17.14 1.07
CA THR A 175 2.08 -17.70 0.70
C THR A 175 2.10 -18.36 -0.68
N GLY A 176 3.11 -18.08 -1.51
CA GLY A 176 3.29 -18.68 -2.81
C GLY A 176 4.70 -18.52 -3.36
N LYS A 177 4.91 -18.92 -4.63
CA LYS A 177 6.23 -18.75 -5.29
C LYS A 177 6.61 -17.28 -5.50
N LYS A 178 5.61 -16.42 -5.63
CA LYS A 178 5.74 -15.00 -5.97
C LYS A 178 5.00 -14.10 -4.98
N GLU A 179 4.48 -14.69 -3.92
CA GLU A 179 3.58 -14.01 -3.00
C GLU A 179 4.03 -14.28 -1.57
N ALA A 180 4.09 -13.22 -0.78
CA ALA A 180 4.38 -13.30 0.63
C ALA A 180 3.64 -12.18 1.37
N ARG A 181 3.44 -12.36 2.68
CA ARG A 181 2.66 -11.47 3.52
C ARG A 181 3.48 -11.01 4.71
N MET A 182 3.52 -9.70 4.95
CA MET A 182 3.96 -9.16 6.22
C MET A 182 2.81 -9.20 7.21
N LYS A 183 3.02 -9.82 8.38
CA LYS A 183 1.99 -9.88 9.43
C LYS A 183 1.95 -8.58 10.21
N ALA A 184 0.77 -8.23 10.69
CA ALA A 184 0.63 -7.19 11.68
C ALA A 184 1.38 -7.60 12.94
N GLN A 185 2.19 -6.69 13.48
CA GLN A 185 2.74 -6.90 14.80
C GLN A 185 1.58 -6.92 15.79
N GLU A 186 1.50 -7.94 16.64
CA GLU A 186 0.53 -7.95 17.72
C GLU A 186 0.81 -6.76 18.63
N GLN A 187 -0.02 -5.72 18.56
CA GLN A 187 0.03 -4.63 19.52
C GLN A 187 -0.33 -5.22 20.89
N LYS A 188 0.67 -5.32 21.78
CA LYS A 188 0.43 -5.60 23.19
C LYS A 188 -0.36 -4.42 23.75
N GLY A 189 -1.64 -4.67 24.01
CA GLY A 189 -2.70 -3.66 24.10
C GLY A 189 -2.39 -2.41 24.93
N ALA A 190 -2.72 -1.26 24.35
CA ALA A 190 -3.11 -0.08 25.10
C ALA A 190 -4.65 -0.04 25.12
N ALA A 191 -5.21 -0.05 26.32
CA ALA A 191 -6.65 0.05 26.52
C ALA A 191 -7.20 1.35 25.89
N GLU A 192 -8.19 1.24 25.02
CA GLU A 192 -9.05 2.36 24.66
C GLU A 192 -9.75 2.87 25.91
N SER A 193 -9.46 4.12 26.29
CA SER A 193 -10.30 4.89 27.20
C SER A 193 -11.05 5.95 26.37
N PRO A 194 -12.37 6.09 26.52
CA PRO A 194 -13.17 6.95 25.66
C PRO A 194 -13.13 8.39 26.15
N GLU A 195 -12.65 9.33 25.33
CA GLU A 195 -12.86 10.76 25.57
C GLU A 195 -13.77 11.40 24.52
N THR A 196 -15.02 11.53 24.95
CA THR A 196 -16.06 12.45 24.50
C THR A 196 -15.57 13.89 24.59
N GLN A 197 -15.66 14.70 23.53
CA GLN A 197 -15.87 16.16 23.67
C GLN A 197 -16.77 16.72 22.57
N GLN A 198 -17.90 17.25 23.02
CA GLN A 198 -18.82 18.09 22.26
C GLN A 198 -18.69 19.54 22.75
N SER A 199 -18.61 20.47 21.79
CA SER A 199 -19.00 21.89 21.83
C SER A 199 -18.16 22.91 22.61
N GLN A 200 -17.68 23.93 21.88
CA GLN A 200 -18.18 25.31 22.07
C GLN A 200 -17.98 26.18 20.82
N ALA A 201 -19.05 26.90 20.47
CA ALA A 201 -19.11 27.87 19.38
C ALA A 201 -18.74 29.27 19.87
N SER A 202 -17.93 29.99 19.08
CA SER A 202 -18.02 31.45 18.96
C SER A 202 -17.40 31.91 17.63
N THR A 203 -18.18 32.71 16.93
CA THR A 203 -17.98 33.38 15.64
C THR A 203 -16.83 34.38 15.63
N GLU A 204 -16.01 34.39 14.58
CA GLU A 204 -15.92 35.47 13.55
C GLU A 204 -14.87 35.14 12.49
N ALA A 205 -15.13 35.62 11.27
CA ALA A 205 -14.63 35.09 10.01
C ALA A 205 -13.17 35.46 9.67
N SER A 206 -12.40 34.48 9.21
CA SER A 206 -11.50 34.64 8.06
C SER A 206 -11.20 33.27 7.45
N THR A 207 -11.31 33.21 6.14
CA THR A 207 -11.35 32.05 5.25
C THR A 207 -10.13 31.13 5.35
N GLY A 208 -10.39 29.83 5.49
CA GLY A 208 -9.39 28.77 5.37
C GLY A 208 -9.82 27.49 6.10
N GLU A 209 -11.03 26.97 5.84
CA GLU A 209 -11.45 25.68 6.39
C GLU A 209 -10.68 24.55 5.71
N THR A 210 -9.61 24.09 6.36
CA THR A 210 -9.10 22.73 6.17
C THR A 210 -10.14 21.78 6.76
N LEU A 211 -10.97 21.19 5.89
CA LEU A 211 -11.89 20.13 6.28
C LEU A 211 -11.07 18.95 6.80
N ALA A 212 -11.26 18.60 8.07
CA ALA A 212 -10.68 17.41 8.67
C ALA A 212 -11.10 16.18 7.85
N VAL A 213 -10.11 15.50 7.28
CA VAL A 213 -10.26 14.38 6.37
C VAL A 213 -10.56 13.11 7.20
N PRO A 214 -11.63 12.36 6.90
CA PRO A 214 -11.81 11.01 7.44
C PRO A 214 -10.63 10.10 7.05
N VAL A 215 -9.94 9.59 8.07
CA VAL A 215 -8.79 8.69 7.96
C VAL A 215 -9.28 7.32 7.44
N ILE A 216 -8.92 6.99 6.20
CA ILE A 216 -8.73 5.60 5.77
C ILE A 216 -7.39 5.16 6.38
N SER A 217 -7.36 4.01 7.06
CA SER A 217 -6.21 3.55 7.86
C SER A 217 -4.87 3.36 7.13
N GLY A 218 -4.77 3.76 5.85
CA GLY A 218 -3.54 3.77 5.05
C GLY A 218 -2.96 5.16 4.75
N VAL A 219 -3.41 6.23 5.44
CA VAL A 219 -2.72 7.53 5.41
C VAL A 219 -2.45 7.97 6.85
N THR A 220 -1.30 7.55 7.38
CA THR A 220 -0.81 8.10 8.65
C THR A 220 -0.16 9.45 8.40
N GLN A 221 -0.74 10.51 8.96
CA GLN A 221 0.07 11.64 9.41
C GLN A 221 0.71 11.21 10.72
N THR A 222 1.93 10.68 10.63
CA THR A 222 2.77 10.52 11.82
C THR A 222 3.28 11.91 12.21
N GLU A 223 2.67 12.51 13.22
CA GLU A 223 3.38 13.50 14.02
C GLU A 223 4.63 12.81 14.57
N ALA A 224 5.80 13.41 14.32
CA ALA A 224 7.09 12.93 14.76
C ALA A 224 7.18 12.95 16.29
N GLY A 225 6.63 11.92 16.93
CA GLY A 225 6.91 11.57 18.30
C GLY A 225 8.36 11.14 18.40
N SER A 226 9.14 11.88 19.18
CA SER A 226 10.49 11.53 19.61
C SER A 226 10.45 10.25 20.47
N GLY A 227 10.36 9.09 19.82
CA GLY A 227 10.49 7.76 20.39
C GLY A 227 11.34 6.90 19.47
N SER A 228 12.48 6.45 19.97
CA SER A 228 13.53 5.75 19.23
C SER A 228 13.24 4.26 19.02
N ASP A 229 12.11 3.92 18.39
CA ASP A 229 11.86 2.59 17.84
C ASP A 229 11.50 2.76 16.36
N LYS A 230 12.47 2.49 15.47
CA LYS A 230 12.18 2.41 14.04
C LYS A 230 11.22 1.22 13.80
N PRO A 231 10.23 1.36 12.90
CA PRO A 231 9.37 0.23 12.55
C PRO A 231 10.21 -0.92 12.00
N GLN A 232 9.90 -2.16 12.42
CA GLN A 232 10.55 -3.34 11.85
C GLN A 232 10.11 -3.49 10.40
N LEU A 233 11.06 -3.53 9.46
CA LEU A 233 10.77 -3.64 8.04
C LEU A 233 10.63 -5.10 7.62
N GLY A 234 9.80 -5.36 6.61
CA GLY A 234 9.74 -6.62 5.89
C GLY A 234 10.67 -6.60 4.68
N TYR A 235 11.28 -7.73 4.35
CA TYR A 235 12.15 -7.90 3.19
C TYR A 235 11.71 -9.11 2.39
N ILE A 236 11.46 -8.93 1.09
CA ILE A 236 11.10 -9.99 0.14
C ILE A 236 12.10 -9.95 -1.00
N VAL A 237 13.05 -10.89 -1.03
CA VAL A 237 14.10 -11.00 -2.06
C VAL A 237 13.68 -12.02 -3.12
N TYR A 238 13.81 -11.66 -4.39
CA TYR A 238 13.36 -12.46 -5.52
C TYR A 238 14.33 -12.39 -6.72
N GLU A 239 14.26 -13.42 -7.58
CA GLU A 239 15.04 -13.55 -8.83
C GLU A 239 14.68 -12.49 -9.89
#